data_AF-A0A442HQJ2-F1
#
_entry.id   AF-A0A442HQJ2-F1
#
_cell.length_a   1.000
_cell.length_b   1.000
_cell.length_c   1.000
_cell.angle_alpha   90.00
_cell.angle_beta   90.00
_cell.angle_gamma   90.00
#
_symmetry.space_group_name_H-M   'P 1'
#
loop_
_entity.id
_entity.type
_entity.pdbx_description
1 polymer ?
#
loop_
_entity_poly.entity_id
_entity_poly.type
_entity_poly.pdbx_seq_one_letter_code
_entity_poly.pdbx_strand_id
1 'polypeptide(L)'
;MNELSLSNDYYVESDYNGSFQHGKIFHIAHNKHGGSVSTGVAYFHVWKPAIHPEGYFPHHRLDCFISHGELAPDPAWLARRLFDTLIKHGRISEPVWLGWHRSEEIDGEERGSVFDWD
;
A
#
# COMPACT_ATOMS: atom_id res chain seq x y z
N MET A 1 3.22 15.69 2.60
CA MET A 1 1.95 14.98 2.87
C MET A 1 2.24 13.52 2.68
N ASN A 2 2.29 12.79 3.79
CA ASN A 2 2.76 11.40 3.81
C ASN A 2 1.59 10.42 3.86
N GLU A 3 0.35 10.92 3.97
CA GLU A 3 -0.85 10.11 4.06
C GLU A 3 -1.88 10.59 3.05
N LEU A 4 -2.59 9.66 2.43
CA LEU A 4 -3.74 9.93 1.56
C LEU A 4 -4.90 9.01 1.94
N SER A 5 -6.11 9.56 2.05
CA SER A 5 -7.31 8.76 2.26
C SER A 5 -7.69 8.02 0.99
N LEU A 6 -7.94 6.70 1.11
CA LEU A 6 -8.48 5.85 0.05
C LEU A 6 -10.01 5.73 0.16
N SER A 7 -10.52 5.71 1.39
CA SER A 7 -11.94 5.81 1.76
C SER A 7 -12.06 6.27 3.22
N ASN A 8 -13.27 6.17 3.81
CA ASN A 8 -13.50 6.46 5.22
C ASN A 8 -12.74 5.50 6.16
N ASP A 9 -12.54 4.26 5.72
CA ASP A 9 -12.00 3.18 6.56
C ASP A 9 -10.57 2.80 6.16
N TYR A 10 -10.02 3.42 5.10
CA TYR A 10 -8.69 3.10 4.59
C TYR A 10 -7.90 4.34 4.21
N TYR A 11 -6.61 4.34 4.56
CA TYR A 11 -5.64 5.34 4.12
C TYR A 11 -4.32 4.68 3.76
N VAL A 12 -3.53 5.37 2.94
CA VAL A 12 -2.19 4.96 2.53
C VAL A 12 -1.17 5.90 3.12
N GLU A 13 -0.10 5.35 3.66
CA GLU A 13 1.09 6.06 4.12
C GLU A 13 2.25 5.82 3.15
N SER A 14 2.96 6.89 2.79
CA SER A 14 4.10 6.88 1.88
C SER A 14 5.37 6.41 2.58
N ASP A 15 6.41 6.24 1.77
CA ASP A 15 7.79 6.17 2.21
C ASP A 15 8.28 7.46 2.89
N TYR A 16 9.42 7.34 3.58
CA TYR A 16 10.00 8.40 4.41
C TYR A 16 10.15 9.75 3.70
N ASN A 17 10.38 9.76 2.38
CA ASN A 17 10.56 10.96 1.57
C ASN A 17 9.25 11.54 0.99
N GLY A 18 8.09 10.90 1.22
CA GLY A 18 6.81 11.37 0.69
C GLY A 18 6.59 11.13 -0.81
N SER A 19 7.35 10.23 -1.44
CA SER A 19 7.33 9.99 -2.89
C SER A 19 6.21 9.05 -3.34
N PHE A 20 5.72 8.20 -2.44
CA PHE A 20 4.77 7.11 -2.75
C PHE A 20 5.34 6.12 -3.77
N GLN A 21 6.67 5.89 -3.76
CA GLN A 21 7.27 4.76 -4.47
C GLN A 21 7.02 3.43 -3.75
N HIS A 22 6.84 3.48 -2.45
CA HIS A 22 6.51 2.35 -1.60
C HIS A 22 5.77 2.87 -0.38
N GLY A 23 5.05 1.99 0.30
CA GLY A 23 4.32 2.37 1.51
C GLY A 23 3.38 1.30 2.01
N LYS A 24 2.61 1.64 3.04
CA LYS A 24 1.67 0.76 3.71
C LYS A 24 0.25 1.32 3.61
N ILE A 25 -0.72 0.43 3.49
CA ILE A 25 -2.13 0.76 3.53
C ILE A 25 -2.69 0.24 4.86
N PHE A 26 -3.47 1.08 5.52
CA PHE A 26 -4.04 0.81 6.82
C PHE A 26 -5.56 0.82 6.73
N HIS A 27 -6.18 -0.13 7.43
CA HIS A 27 -7.56 -0.01 7.87
C HIS A 27 -7.59 0.83 9.15
N ILE A 28 -8.51 1.79 9.25
CA ILE A 28 -8.70 2.62 10.44
C ILE A 28 -10.06 2.34 11.07
N ALA A 29 -10.04 2.02 12.37
CA ALA A 29 -11.25 1.88 13.17
C ALA A 29 -11.33 3.03 14.18
N HIS A 30 -12.44 3.76 14.18
CA HIS A 30 -12.70 4.84 15.14
C HIS A 30 -13.54 4.35 16.31
N ASN A 31 -13.18 4.76 17.52
CA ASN A 31 -13.98 4.51 18.71
C ASN A 31 -14.94 5.68 18.97
N LYS A 32 -16.00 5.40 19.75
CA LYS A 32 -17.04 6.40 20.10
C LYS A 32 -16.54 7.62 20.89
N HIS A 33 -15.32 7.59 21.41
CA HIS A 33 -14.70 8.66 22.18
C HIS A 33 -13.68 9.47 21.37
N GLY A 34 -13.60 9.26 20.05
CA GLY A 34 -12.74 10.02 19.15
C GLY A 34 -11.31 9.49 18.99
N GLY A 35 -10.98 8.35 19.59
CA GLY A 35 -9.72 7.65 19.33
C GLY A 35 -9.80 6.75 18.09
N SER A 36 -8.64 6.35 17.55
CA SER A 36 -8.57 5.42 16.42
C SER A 36 -7.45 4.39 16.58
N VAL A 37 -7.63 3.24 15.93
CA VAL A 37 -6.60 2.20 15.78
C VAL A 37 -6.39 1.93 14.29
N SER A 38 -5.13 1.91 13.87
CA SER A 38 -4.73 1.59 12.49
C SER A 38 -4.13 0.19 12.44
N THR A 39 -4.63 -0.64 11.52
CA THR A 39 -4.10 -1.98 11.26
C THR A 39 -3.58 -2.04 9.84
N GLY A 40 -2.32 -2.46 9.65
CA GLY A 40 -1.74 -2.62 8.32
C GLY A 40 -2.41 -3.76 7.56
N VAL A 41 -2.97 -3.47 6.39
CA VAL A 41 -3.71 -4.44 5.56
C VAL A 41 -3.08 -4.69 4.21
N ALA A 42 -2.17 -3.82 3.76
CA ALA A 42 -1.41 -4.05 2.54
C ALA A 42 -0.11 -3.23 2.53
N TYR A 43 0.78 -3.59 1.64
CA TYR A 43 1.90 -2.76 1.20
C TYR A 43 1.87 -2.63 -0.31
N PHE A 44 2.49 -1.56 -0.83
CA PHE A 44 2.52 -1.33 -2.27
C PHE A 44 3.91 -0.91 -2.73
N HIS A 45 4.16 -1.12 -4.01
CA HIS A 45 5.39 -0.69 -4.67
C HIS A 45 5.05 -0.12 -6.06
N VAL A 46 5.56 1.07 -6.34
CA VAL A 46 5.48 1.76 -7.62
C VAL A 46 6.88 1.84 -8.20
N TRP A 47 7.02 1.38 -9.43
CA TRP A 47 8.30 1.41 -10.12
C TRP A 47 8.11 1.54 -11.62
N LYS A 48 9.18 1.92 -12.33
CA LYS A 48 9.22 1.94 -13.78
C LYS A 48 10.36 1.04 -14.25
N PRO A 49 10.11 0.01 -15.07
CA PRO A 49 11.17 -0.81 -15.62
C PRO A 49 12.19 0.05 -16.37
N ALA A 50 13.47 -0.13 -16.11
CA ALA A 50 14.53 0.52 -16.90
C ALA A 50 14.59 -0.05 -18.33
N ILE A 51 14.32 -1.35 -18.45
CA ILE A 51 14.19 -2.06 -19.71
C ILE A 51 12.76 -2.60 -19.74
N HIS A 52 11.96 -2.15 -20.70
CA HIS A 52 10.60 -2.63 -20.85
C HIS A 52 10.59 -4.00 -21.54
N PRO A 53 9.74 -4.95 -21.09
CA PRO A 53 9.57 -6.21 -21.79
C PRO A 53 9.20 -5.99 -23.26
N GLU A 54 9.71 -6.84 -24.14
CA GLU A 54 9.44 -6.75 -25.58
C GLU A 54 7.92 -6.78 -25.84
N GLY A 55 7.44 -5.85 -26.68
CA GLY A 55 6.02 -5.71 -27.00
C GLY A 55 5.19 -4.86 -26.02
N TYR A 56 5.78 -4.28 -24.98
CA TYR A 56 5.09 -3.38 -24.04
C TYR A 56 5.47 -1.92 -24.28
N PHE A 57 4.50 -1.01 -24.18
CA PHE A 57 4.77 0.42 -24.11
C PHE A 57 5.52 0.76 -22.81
N PRO A 58 6.33 1.84 -22.78
CA PRO A 58 6.88 2.35 -21.53
C PRO A 58 5.77 2.68 -20.51
N HIS A 59 5.73 1.97 -19.39
CA HIS A 59 4.68 2.07 -18.37
C HIS A 59 5.25 2.07 -16.95
N HIS A 60 4.50 2.61 -16.00
CA HIS A 60 4.72 2.35 -14.57
C HIS A 60 4.11 1.01 -14.20
N ARG A 61 4.60 0.42 -13.11
CA ARG A 61 3.98 -0.73 -12.47
C ARG A 61 3.64 -0.35 -11.04
N LEU A 62 2.40 -0.62 -10.65
CA LEU A 62 1.92 -0.51 -9.29
C LEU A 62 1.50 -1.92 -8.85
N ASP A 63 2.26 -2.49 -7.92
CA ASP A 63 1.92 -3.76 -7.30
C ASP A 63 1.40 -3.50 -5.88
N CYS A 64 0.20 -3.99 -5.59
CA CYS A 64 -0.41 -3.96 -4.26
C CYS A 64 -0.41 -5.38 -3.67
N PHE A 65 0.14 -5.54 -2.47
CA PHE A 65 0.23 -6.82 -1.77
C PHE A 65 -0.63 -6.76 -0.52
N ILE A 66 -1.75 -7.47 -0.57
CA ILE A 66 -2.79 -7.43 0.44
C ILE A 66 -2.55 -8.55 1.44
N SER A 67 -2.43 -8.18 2.72
CA SER A 67 -2.28 -9.12 3.83
C SER A 67 -3.49 -10.04 3.93
N HIS A 68 -3.26 -11.30 4.30
CA HIS A 68 -4.33 -12.21 4.64
C HIS A 68 -4.95 -11.81 5.99
N GLY A 69 -6.23 -11.45 6.01
CA GLY A 69 -6.92 -11.06 7.26
C GLY A 69 -8.32 -10.49 7.02
N GLU A 70 -9.16 -10.48 8.06
CA GLU A 70 -10.57 -10.08 7.97
C GLU A 70 -10.77 -8.58 7.68
N LEU A 71 -9.79 -7.75 8.01
CA LEU A 71 -9.83 -6.30 7.78
C LEU A 71 -9.37 -5.91 6.36
N ALA A 72 -8.73 -6.84 5.64
CA ALA A 72 -8.31 -6.62 4.28
C ALA A 72 -9.54 -6.71 3.35
N PRO A 73 -9.83 -5.65 2.57
CA PRO A 73 -10.96 -5.66 1.64
C PRO A 73 -10.62 -6.52 0.42
N ASP A 74 -11.55 -6.55 -0.55
CA ASP A 74 -11.29 -7.17 -1.84
C ASP A 74 -9.97 -6.62 -2.46
N PRO A 75 -9.03 -7.49 -2.86
CA PRO A 75 -7.73 -7.08 -3.40
C PRO A 75 -7.83 -6.16 -4.62
N ALA A 76 -8.76 -6.45 -5.55
CA ALA A 76 -8.91 -5.65 -6.77
C ALA A 76 -9.50 -4.28 -6.44
N TRP A 77 -10.46 -4.21 -5.52
CA TRP A 77 -10.99 -2.95 -5.01
C TRP A 77 -9.87 -2.08 -4.41
N LEU A 78 -9.05 -2.64 -3.52
CA LEU A 78 -8.00 -1.87 -2.84
C LEU A 78 -6.95 -1.35 -3.82
N ALA A 79 -6.50 -2.19 -4.75
CA ALA A 79 -5.52 -1.81 -5.76
C ALA A 79 -6.03 -0.70 -6.68
N ARG A 80 -7.30 -0.77 -7.10
CA ARG A 80 -7.92 0.28 -7.92
C ARG A 80 -8.07 1.59 -7.15
N ARG A 81 -8.50 1.54 -5.88
CA ARG A 81 -8.60 2.74 -5.03
C ARG A 81 -7.25 3.39 -4.80
N LEU A 82 -6.22 2.60 -4.57
CA LEU A 82 -4.85 3.10 -4.48
C LEU A 82 -4.43 3.77 -5.80
N PHE A 83 -4.61 3.09 -6.94
CA PHE A 83 -4.31 3.65 -8.26
C PHE A 83 -5.00 5.00 -8.51
N ASP A 84 -6.32 5.06 -8.33
CA ASP A 84 -7.11 6.29 -8.53
C ASP A 84 -6.61 7.43 -7.64
N THR A 85 -6.26 7.11 -6.38
CA THR A 85 -5.74 8.09 -5.43
C THR A 85 -4.37 8.60 -5.85
N LEU A 86 -3.45 7.71 -6.24
CA LEU A 86 -2.11 8.11 -6.67
C LEU A 86 -2.15 8.93 -7.97
N ILE A 87 -3.01 8.58 -8.94
CA ILE A 87 -3.23 9.36 -10.16
C ILE A 87 -3.79 10.75 -9.81
N LYS A 88 -4.84 10.81 -8.99
CA LYS A 88 -5.49 12.07 -8.56
C LYS A 88 -4.50 13.03 -7.90
N HIS A 89 -3.55 12.49 -7.14
CA HIS A 89 -2.53 13.27 -6.44
C HIS A 89 -1.24 13.44 -7.24
N GLY A 90 -1.20 13.07 -8.52
CA GLY A 90 -0.05 13.24 -9.41
C GLY A 90 1.18 12.45 -9.00
N ARG A 91 1.01 11.34 -8.26
CA ARG A 91 2.10 10.48 -7.77
C ARG A 91 2.56 9.48 -8.80
N ILE A 92 1.65 9.06 -9.69
CA ILE A 92 1.93 8.21 -10.84
C ILE A 92 1.20 8.75 -12.07
N SER A 93 1.58 8.27 -13.25
CA SER A 93 0.90 8.60 -14.51
C SER A 93 0.72 7.37 -15.38
N GLU A 94 -0.34 7.35 -16.17
CA GLU A 94 -0.54 6.32 -17.19
C GLU A 94 0.51 6.41 -18.31
N PRO A 95 0.82 5.27 -18.99
CA PRO A 95 0.22 3.94 -18.81
C PRO A 95 0.78 3.21 -17.57
N VAL A 96 -0.07 2.40 -16.92
CA VAL A 96 0.28 1.64 -15.71
C VAL A 96 -0.16 0.18 -15.82
N TRP A 97 0.72 -0.74 -15.43
CA TRP A 97 0.33 -2.11 -15.09
C TRP A 97 -0.06 -2.16 -13.60
N LEU A 98 -1.34 -2.42 -13.32
CA LEU A 98 -1.87 -2.55 -11.96
C LEU A 98 -1.92 -4.02 -11.54
N GLY A 99 -1.00 -4.43 -10.67
CA GLY A 99 -0.95 -5.75 -10.05
C GLY A 99 -1.57 -5.74 -8.65
N TRP A 100 -2.26 -6.82 -8.31
CA TRP A 100 -2.70 -7.09 -6.94
C TRP A 100 -2.41 -8.54 -6.56
N HIS A 101 -1.94 -8.72 -5.32
CA HIS A 101 -1.44 -9.99 -4.82
C HIS A 101 -1.99 -10.24 -3.42
N ARG A 102 -2.17 -11.50 -3.05
CA ARG A 102 -2.30 -11.88 -1.64
C ARG A 102 -0.92 -12.17 -1.09
N SER A 103 -0.65 -11.68 0.12
CA SER A 103 0.58 -11.92 0.84
C SER A 103 0.29 -12.30 2.28
N GLU A 104 1.16 -13.09 2.87
CA GLU A 104 1.09 -13.54 4.26
C GLU A 104 2.50 -13.51 4.84
N GLU A 105 2.64 -13.08 6.09
CA GLU A 105 3.89 -13.22 6.83
C GLU A 105 4.05 -14.69 7.22
N ILE A 106 5.16 -15.30 6.80
CA ILE A 106 5.40 -16.73 7.05
C ILE A 106 6.06 -16.93 8.42
N ASP A 107 7.07 -16.11 8.73
CA ASP A 107 7.83 -16.16 9.98
C ASP A 107 8.60 -14.83 10.15
N GLY A 108 9.11 -14.59 11.36
CA GLY A 108 9.92 -13.42 11.69
C GLY A 108 10.95 -13.73 12.77
N GLU A 109 12.14 -13.17 12.63
CA GLU A 109 13.17 -13.26 13.65
C GLU A 109 13.57 -11.87 14.14
N GLU A 110 13.77 -11.75 15.44
CA GLU A 110 14.35 -10.54 16.00
C GLU A 110 15.85 -10.44 15.64
N ARG A 111 16.30 -9.22 15.35
CA ARG A 111 17.70 -8.88 15.12
C ARG A 111 18.02 -7.60 15.89
N GLY A 112 18.67 -7.77 17.05
CA GLY A 112 18.79 -6.74 18.09
C GLY A 112 17.61 -6.81 19.08
N SER A 113 17.62 -5.95 20.10
CA SER A 113 16.53 -5.85 21.08
C SER A 113 15.34 -5.11 20.47
N VAL A 114 14.52 -5.85 19.72
CA VAL A 114 13.29 -5.32 19.09
C VAL A 114 12.16 -5.24 20.10
N PHE A 115 12.11 -6.22 21.01
CA PHE A 115 11.13 -6.24 22.09
C PHE A 115 11.75 -5.84 23.42
N ASP A 116 11.02 -5.03 24.17
CA ASP A 116 11.32 -4.64 25.55
C ASP A 116 10.25 -5.26 26.46
N TRP A 117 10.18 -6.59 26.44
CA TRP A 117 9.41 -7.33 27.43
C TRP A 117 10.35 -7.58 28.61
N ASP A 118 10.00 -7.07 29.79
CA ASP A 118 10.75 -7.26 31.05
C ASP A 118 11.21 -8.72 31.29
#